data_AF-A0A067QIR0-F1
#
_entry.id   AF-A0A067QIR0-F1
#
_cell.length_a   1.000
_cell.length_b   1.000
_cell.length_c   1.000
_cell.angle_alpha   90.00
_cell.angle_beta   90.00
_cell.angle_gamma   90.00
#
_symmetry.space_group_name_H-M   'P 1'
#
loop_
_entity.id
_entity.type
_entity.pdbx_description
1 polymer ?
#
loop_
_entity_poly.entity_id
_entity_poly.type
_entity_poly.pdbx_seq_one_letter_code
_entity_poly.pdbx_strand_id
1 'polypeptide(L)'
;MGSRGRWIRAATKAKKSRSPMVRTASGQLLKDLHEGLDLSRWEPELCVQMLRIPSVNNYSAIAKLLAKANKPRQDSASQVATE
;
A
#
# COMPACT_ATOMS: atom_id res chain seq x y z
N MET A 1 -17.66 -8.50 -6.47
CA MET A 1 -16.68 -8.90 -5.43
C MET A 1 -15.92 -7.66 -4.97
N GLY A 2 -16.13 -7.20 -3.74
CA GLY A 2 -15.52 -5.96 -3.23
C GLY A 2 -14.01 -6.06 -2.98
N SER A 3 -13.37 -4.90 -2.83
CA SER A 3 -11.93 -4.72 -2.57
C SER A 3 -11.41 -5.63 -1.46
N ARG A 4 -12.20 -5.79 -0.39
CA ARG A 4 -11.87 -6.63 0.77
C ARG A 4 -11.62 -8.11 0.40
N GLY A 5 -12.40 -8.67 -0.51
CA GLY A 5 -12.24 -10.06 -0.93
C GLY A 5 -10.96 -10.31 -1.72
N ARG A 6 -10.48 -9.31 -2.47
CA ARG A 6 -9.20 -9.38 -3.17
C ARG A 6 -8.03 -9.43 -2.17
N TRP A 7 -8.02 -8.55 -1.17
CA TRP A 7 -6.97 -8.52 -0.14
C TRP A 7 -6.91 -9.79 0.72
N ILE A 8 -8.06 -10.38 1.07
CA ILE A 8 -8.09 -11.66 1.82
C ILE A 8 -7.46 -12.80 1.00
N ARG A 9 -7.77 -12.87 -0.30
CA ARG A 9 -7.18 -13.88 -1.19
C ARG A 9 -5.68 -13.66 -1.38
N ALA A 10 -5.26 -12.41 -1.60
CA ALA A 10 -3.87 -12.06 -1.74
C ALA A 10 -3.06 -12.41 -0.49
N ALA A 11 -3.60 -12.13 0.70
CA ALA A 11 -2.95 -12.50 1.97
C ALA A 11 -2.84 -14.02 2.14
N THR A 12 -3.89 -14.76 1.78
CA THR A 12 -3.90 -16.22 1.83
C THR A 12 -2.88 -16.81 0.85
N LYS A 13 -2.81 -16.26 -0.37
CA LYS A 13 -1.87 -16.68 -1.41
C LYS A 13 -0.43 -16.35 -1.03
N ALA A 14 -0.17 -15.14 -0.54
CA ALA A 14 1.14 -14.71 -0.06
C ALA A 14 1.64 -15.57 1.12
N LYS A 15 0.74 -16.03 2.02
CA LYS A 15 1.08 -16.98 3.09
C LYS A 15 1.53 -18.34 2.54
N LYS A 16 0.81 -18.86 1.53
CA LYS A 16 1.11 -20.16 0.89
C LYS A 16 2.32 -20.11 -0.05
N SER A 17 2.61 -18.97 -0.67
CA SER A 17 3.74 -18.82 -1.57
C SER A 17 5.05 -18.87 -0.79
N ARG A 18 5.81 -19.96 -0.95
CA ARG A 18 7.23 -20.06 -0.57
C ARG A 18 8.18 -19.46 -1.62
N SER A 19 7.64 -18.94 -2.73
CA SER A 19 8.45 -18.39 -3.81
C SER A 19 9.30 -17.22 -3.31
N PRO A 20 10.60 -17.19 -3.65
CA PRO A 20 11.47 -16.08 -3.29
C PRO A 20 10.95 -14.79 -3.89
N MET A 21 10.91 -13.75 -3.08
CA MET A 21 10.45 -12.44 -3.51
C MET A 21 11.41 -11.88 -4.57
N VAL A 22 10.88 -11.38 -5.68
CA VAL A 22 11.70 -10.78 -6.74
C VAL A 22 12.29 -9.48 -6.19
N ARG A 23 13.60 -9.47 -5.94
CA ARG A 23 14.32 -8.35 -5.28
C ARG A 23 14.12 -7.01 -6.00
N THR A 24 14.06 -7.01 -7.33
CA THR A 24 13.89 -5.80 -8.15
C THR A 24 12.50 -5.18 -7.98
N ALA A 25 11.43 -5.98 -8.05
CA ALA A 25 10.06 -5.51 -7.84
C ALA A 25 9.84 -4.98 -6.41
N SER A 26 10.46 -5.63 -5.41
CA SER A 26 10.38 -5.24 -4.00
C SER A 26 11.04 -3.88 -3.75
N GLY A 27 12.23 -3.66 -4.36
CA GLY A 27 12.95 -2.39 -4.24
C GLY A 27 12.20 -1.23 -4.90
N GLN A 28 11.60 -1.46 -6.07
CA GLN A 28 10.82 -0.44 -6.75
C GLN A 28 9.51 -0.11 -6.01
N LEU A 29 8.85 -1.12 -5.44
CA LEU A 29 7.68 -0.91 -4.57
C LEU A 29 8.02 -0.05 -3.35
N LEU A 30 9.18 -0.29 -2.69
CA LEU A 30 9.62 0.54 -1.58
C LEU A 30 9.91 1.97 -1.98
N LYS A 31 10.53 2.17 -3.14
CA LYS A 31 10.79 3.50 -3.68
C LYS A 31 9.50 4.27 -3.90
N ASP A 32 8.54 3.66 -4.58
CA ASP A 32 7.22 4.27 -4.84
C ASP A 32 6.48 4.60 -3.54
N LEU A 33 6.56 3.70 -2.56
CA LEU A 33 5.97 3.86 -1.24
C LEU A 33 6.60 5.05 -0.49
N HIS A 34 7.92 5.22 -0.57
CA HIS A 34 8.64 6.35 0.03
C HIS A 34 8.32 7.68 -0.65
N GLU A 35 8.20 7.67 -1.97
CA GLU A 35 7.81 8.83 -2.78
C GLU A 35 6.31 9.16 -2.65
N GLY A 36 5.53 8.28 -2.02
CA GLY A 36 4.10 8.48 -1.80
C GLY A 36 3.27 8.40 -3.07
N LEU A 37 3.76 7.67 -4.07
CA LEU A 37 3.09 7.44 -5.35
C LEU A 37 1.87 6.53 -5.18
N ASP A 38 0.98 6.55 -6.18
CA ASP A 38 -0.14 5.62 -6.24
C ASP A 38 0.37 4.18 -6.40
N LEU A 39 -0.04 3.32 -5.46
CA LEU A 39 0.35 1.92 -5.43
C LEU A 39 -0.67 1.00 -6.11
N SER A 40 -1.73 1.54 -6.72
CA SER A 40 -2.74 0.76 -7.44
C SER A 40 -2.17 -0.14 -8.53
N ARG A 41 -0.99 0.22 -9.09
CA ARG A 41 -0.24 -0.55 -10.08
C ARG A 41 0.39 -1.84 -9.55
N TRP A 42 0.51 -1.98 -8.24
CA TRP A 42 1.18 -3.10 -7.61
C TRP A 42 0.21 -4.22 -7.22
N GLU A 43 0.66 -5.45 -7.44
CA GLU A 43 -0.10 -6.63 -7.04
C GLU A 43 -0.24 -6.70 -5.50
N PRO A 44 -1.47 -6.88 -4.98
CA PRO A 44 -1.72 -6.99 -3.54
C PRO A 44 -0.86 -8.04 -2.83
N GLU A 45 -0.55 -9.15 -3.50
CA GLU A 45 0.30 -10.22 -3.01
C GLU A 45 1.72 -9.75 -2.69
N LEU A 46 2.30 -8.88 -3.54
CA LEU A 46 3.64 -8.34 -3.35
C LEU A 46 3.67 -7.42 -2.12
N CYS A 47 2.64 -6.59 -1.97
CA CYS A 47 2.47 -5.73 -0.80
C CYS A 47 2.38 -6.55 0.51
N VAL A 48 1.68 -7.69 0.48
CA VAL A 48 1.62 -8.58 1.65
C VAL A 48 2.95 -9.30 1.89
N GLN A 49 3.69 -9.69 0.85
CA GLN A 49 5.02 -10.27 1.01
C GLN A 49 6.02 -9.29 1.64
N MET A 50 5.95 -8.00 1.31
CA MET A 50 6.77 -6.95 1.92
C MET A 50 6.58 -6.88 3.45
N LEU A 51 5.36 -7.08 3.94
CA LEU A 51 5.05 -7.13 5.37
C LEU A 51 5.70 -8.31 6.10
N ARG A 52 6.07 -9.38 5.38
CA ARG A 52 6.74 -10.56 5.95
C ARG A 52 8.24 -10.32 6.15
N ILE A 53 8.81 -9.29 5.54
CA ILE A 53 10.22 -8.94 5.70
C ILE A 53 10.30 -7.92 6.84
N PRO A 54 10.78 -8.30 8.03
CA PRO A 54 10.94 -7.36 9.13
C PRO A 54 12.08 -6.40 8.80
N SER A 55 11.72 -5.23 8.27
CA SER A 55 12.63 -4.10 8.14
C SER A 55 11.95 -2.85 8.67
N VAL A 56 12.71 -2.01 9.38
CA VAL A 56 12.23 -0.74 9.92
C VAL A 56 11.70 0.16 8.79
N ASN A 57 12.30 0.08 7.61
CA ASN A 57 11.87 0.81 6.41
C ASN A 57 10.49 0.35 5.93
N ASN A 58 10.21 -0.97 5.92
CA ASN A 58 8.91 -1.49 5.49
C ASN A 58 7.80 -1.04 6.46
N TYR A 59 8.04 -1.17 7.77
CA TYR A 59 7.05 -0.78 8.78
C TYR A 59 6.76 0.72 8.79
N SER A 60 7.80 1.56 8.77
CA SER A 60 7.63 3.02 8.79
C SER A 60 6.90 3.54 7.55
N ALA A 61 7.18 2.97 6.38
CA ALA A 61 6.56 3.35 5.12
C ALA A 61 5.09 2.93 5.04
N ILE A 62 4.75 1.72 5.50
CA ILE A 62 3.35 1.25 5.57
C ILE A 62 2.55 2.02 6.63
N ALA A 63 3.16 2.35 7.78
CA ALA A 63 2.52 3.16 8.81
C ALA A 63 2.13 4.56 8.28
N LYS A 64 3.00 5.20 7.50
CA LYS A 64 2.68 6.49 6.83
C LYS A 64 1.49 6.38 5.89
N LEU A 65 1.36 5.25 5.18
CA LEU A 65 0.27 5.00 4.24
C LEU A 65 -1.08 4.84 4.96
N LEU A 66 -1.09 4.05 6.04
CA LEU A 66 -2.27 3.89 6.88
C LEU A 66 -2.69 5.21 7.54
N ALA A 67 -1.73 6.02 7.99
CA ALA A 67 -2.01 7.34 8.53
C ALA A 67 -2.65 8.30 7.50
N LYS A 68 -2.20 8.24 6.23
CA LYS A 68 -2.82 9.01 5.13
C LYS A 68 -4.23 8.51 4.82
N ALA A 69 -4.45 7.20 4.78
CA ALA A 69 -5.76 6.61 4.48
C ALA A 69 -6.79 6.84 5.58
N ASN A 70 -6.35 6.90 6.85
CA ASN A 70 -7.21 7.22 7.99
C ASN A 70 -7.40 8.72 8.20
N LYS A 71 -6.70 9.57 7.44
CA LYS A 71 -7.00 10.99 7.44
C LYS A 71 -8.34 11.14 6.71
N PRO A 72 -9.41 11.64 7.37
CA PRO A 72 -10.62 11.99 6.65
C PRO A 72 -10.21 12.96 5.53
N ARG A 73 -10.74 12.77 4.32
CA ARG A 73 -10.56 13.75 3.24
C ARG A 73 -10.95 15.10 3.81
N GLN A 74 -9.97 15.94 4.11
CA GLN A 74 -10.19 17.37 4.11
C GLN A 74 -10.18 17.76 2.65
N ASP A 75 -11.33 17.59 2.01
CA ASP A 75 -11.66 18.38 0.83
C ASP A 75 -11.54 19.83 1.28
N SER A 76 -10.44 20.47 0.88
CA SER A 76 -10.20 21.87 1.18
C SER A 76 -11.20 22.70 0.39
N ALA A 77 -11.81 23.63 1.12
CA ALA A 77 -12.95 24.44 0.75
C ALA A 77 -12.69 25.43 -0.41
N SER A 78 -13.82 26.03 -0.80
CA SER A 78 -13.99 27.42 -1.26
C SER A 78 -14.18 27.64 -2.76
N GLN A 79 -15.46 27.75 -3.12
CA GLN A 79 -16.05 28.55 -4.21
C GLN A 79 -17.58 28.43 -3.99
N VAL A 80 -18.40 29.47 -3.83
CA VAL A 80 -18.35 30.88 -4.21
C VAL A 80 -19.23 31.66 -3.22
N ALA A 81 -18.71 32.74 -2.66
CA ALA A 81 -19.54 33.85 -2.20
C ALA A 81 -19.76 34.76 -3.41
N THR A 82 -21.01 34.88 -3.87
CA THR A 82 -21.46 35.92 -4.79
C THR A 82 -22.85 36.33 -4.33
N GLU A 83 -22.86 37.55 -3.79
CA GLU A 83 -23.90 38.60 -3.81
C GLU A 83 -25.38 38.20 -3.77
#